data_AF-A0A1Q6LEX4-F1
#
_entry.id   AF-A0A1Q6LEX4-F1
#
_cell.length_a   1.000
_cell.length_b   1.000
_cell.length_c   1.000
_cell.angle_alpha   90.00
_cell.angle_beta   90.00
_cell.angle_gamma   90.00
#
_symmetry.space_group_name_H-M   'P 1'
#
loop_
_entity.id
_entity.type
_entity.pdbx_description
1 polymer ?
#
loop_
_entity_poly.entity_id
_entity_poly.type
_entity_poly.pdbx_seq_one_letter_code
_entity_poly.pdbx_strand_id
1 'polypeptide(L)'
;MNIKDEKGITEIDITLTVILITIFLAVVLTIFTSIQKNTTKLNRETEAMYYAVDTIENIKSQSFSILPKKGTSKINGVSDLADGYIKDKSGNITSYYRTITVQDYTELSGNSSKTAEVLKKITVEIAYKDQNKNKSVTLSTIKVKGD
;
A
#
# COMPACT_ATOMS: atom_id res chain seq x y z
N MET A 1 -31.04 -67.11 -16.11
CA MET A 1 -30.71 -65.68 -15.96
C MET A 1 -29.29 -65.60 -15.43
N ASN A 2 -28.35 -65.03 -16.18
CA ASN A 2 -26.93 -65.02 -15.83
C ASN A 2 -26.60 -63.62 -15.28
N ILE A 3 -26.74 -63.44 -13.98
CA ILE A 3 -26.42 -62.17 -13.30
C ILE A 3 -24.91 -62.15 -13.12
N LYS A 4 -24.22 -61.28 -13.86
CA LYS A 4 -22.79 -61.05 -13.66
C LYS A 4 -22.61 -60.43 -12.26
N ASP A 5 -21.79 -61.06 -11.42
CA ASP A 5 -21.27 -60.42 -10.22
C ASP A 5 -20.44 -59.20 -10.62
N GLU A 6 -20.94 -58.00 -10.31
CA GLU A 6 -20.09 -56.82 -10.30
C GLU A 6 -19.07 -57.03 -9.19
N LYS A 7 -17.78 -57.09 -9.55
CA LYS A 7 -16.72 -57.02 -8.55
C LYS A 7 -16.90 -55.70 -7.81
N GLY A 8 -17.34 -55.75 -6.55
CA GLY A 8 -17.51 -54.58 -5.71
C GLY A 8 -16.21 -53.78 -5.55
N ILE A 9 -16.29 -52.65 -4.85
CA ILE A 9 -15.13 -51.76 -4.58
C ILE A 9 -13.97 -52.61 -4.04
N THR A 10 -12.83 -52.58 -4.74
CA THR A 10 -11.62 -53.30 -4.31
C THR A 10 -10.73 -52.39 -3.46
N GLU A 11 -9.86 -52.96 -2.64
CA GLU A 11 -8.97 -52.19 -1.74
C GLU A 11 -8.07 -51.20 -2.51
N ILE A 12 -7.73 -51.51 -3.76
CA ILE A 12 -6.94 -50.62 -4.63
C ILE A 12 -7.76 -49.38 -5.04
N ASP A 13 -9.07 -49.51 -5.23
CA ASP A 13 -9.96 -48.40 -5.57
C ASP A 13 -10.08 -47.41 -4.41
N ILE A 14 -10.16 -47.93 -3.18
CA ILE A 14 -10.16 -47.13 -1.95
C ILE A 14 -8.83 -46.38 -1.82
N THR A 15 -7.71 -47.08 -2.01
CA THR A 15 -6.37 -46.50 -1.90
C THR A 15 -6.16 -45.38 -2.91
N LEU A 16 -6.52 -45.60 -4.18
CA LEU A 16 -6.46 -44.58 -5.23
C LEU A 16 -7.34 -43.37 -4.91
N THR A 17 -8.54 -43.60 -4.38
CA THR A 17 -9.46 -42.51 -3.98
C THR A 17 -8.87 -41.65 -2.87
N VAL A 18 -8.27 -42.26 -1.84
CA VAL A 18 -7.62 -41.53 -0.74
C VAL A 18 -6.45 -40.69 -1.25
N ILE A 19 -5.63 -41.23 -2.15
CA ILE A 19 -4.52 -40.50 -2.77
C ILE A 19 -5.04 -39.29 -3.55
N LEU A 20 -6.07 -39.48 -4.38
CA LEU A 20 -6.66 -38.41 -5.18
C LEU A 20 -7.27 -37.30 -4.32
N ILE A 21 -8.01 -37.66 -3.27
CA ILE A 21 -8.57 -36.70 -2.32
C ILE A 21 -7.45 -35.91 -1.63
N THR A 22 -6.37 -36.59 -1.23
CA THR A 22 -5.22 -35.95 -0.56
C THR A 22 -4.54 -34.92 -1.47
N ILE A 23 -4.27 -35.29 -2.73
CA ILE A 23 -3.69 -34.37 -3.72
C ILE A 23 -4.63 -33.18 -3.96
N PHE A 24 -5.93 -33.45 -4.12
CA PHE A 24 -6.91 -32.41 -4.36
C PHE A 24 -7.00 -31.41 -3.19
N LEU A 25 -7.04 -31.91 -1.95
CA LEU A 25 -7.04 -31.07 -0.75
C LEU A 25 -5.76 -30.21 -0.66
N ALA A 26 -4.59 -30.78 -0.98
CA ALA A 26 -3.34 -30.03 -0.98
C ALA A 26 -3.35 -28.88 -2.00
N VAL A 27 -3.89 -29.10 -3.21
CA VAL A 27 -4.02 -28.07 -4.24
C VAL A 27 -4.98 -26.98 -3.80
N VAL A 28 -6.16 -27.34 -3.27
CA VAL A 28 -7.16 -26.37 -2.77
C VAL A 28 -6.56 -25.50 -1.67
N LEU A 29 -5.87 -26.09 -0.70
CA LEU A 29 -5.20 -25.35 0.38
C LEU A 29 -4.14 -24.39 -0.15
N THR A 30 -3.35 -24.82 -1.14
CA THR A 30 -2.31 -23.98 -1.75
C THR A 30 -2.92 -22.78 -2.49
N ILE A 31 -4.00 -22.98 -3.23
CA ILE A 31 -4.71 -21.90 -3.91
C ILE A 31 -5.31 -20.94 -2.88
N PHE A 32 -6.00 -21.46 -1.87
CA PHE A 32 -6.66 -20.65 -0.85
C PHE A 32 -5.67 -19.77 -0.08
N THR A 33 -4.55 -20.36 0.36
CA THR A 33 -3.48 -19.60 1.05
C THR A 33 -2.84 -18.55 0.15
N SER A 34 -2.70 -18.83 -1.15
CA SER A 34 -2.18 -17.88 -2.14
C SER A 34 -3.13 -16.71 -2.35
N ILE A 35 -4.44 -16.98 -2.47
CA ILE A 35 -5.47 -15.94 -2.57
C ILE A 35 -5.45 -15.05 -1.32
N GLN A 36 -5.48 -15.64 -0.12
CA GLN A 36 -5.44 -14.86 1.12
C GLN A 36 -4.21 -13.95 1.22
N LYS A 37 -3.02 -14.48 0.87
CA LYS A 37 -1.77 -13.70 0.85
C LYS A 37 -1.88 -12.52 -0.13
N ASN A 38 -2.38 -12.77 -1.33
CA ASN A 38 -2.53 -11.74 -2.35
C ASN A 38 -3.59 -10.69 -1.97
N THR A 39 -4.73 -11.11 -1.43
CA THR A 39 -5.77 -10.19 -0.93
C THR A 39 -5.25 -9.34 0.21
N THR A 40 -4.53 -9.93 1.17
CA THR A 40 -3.95 -9.17 2.29
C THR A 40 -2.93 -8.16 1.81
N LYS A 41 -2.06 -8.55 0.86
CA LYS A 41 -1.11 -7.65 0.22
C LYS A 41 -1.83 -6.47 -0.47
N LEU A 42 -2.84 -6.78 -1.29
CA LEU A 42 -3.60 -5.77 -2.03
C LEU A 42 -4.33 -4.81 -1.09
N ASN A 43 -4.93 -5.32 -0.01
CA ASN A 43 -5.57 -4.49 1.01
C ASN A 43 -4.59 -3.52 1.66
N ARG A 44 -3.39 -3.99 2.04
CA ARG A 44 -2.34 -3.14 2.64
C ARG A 44 -1.86 -2.06 1.68
N GLU A 45 -1.64 -2.41 0.42
CA GLU A 45 -1.22 -1.47 -0.62
C GLU A 45 -2.30 -0.41 -0.89
N THR A 46 -3.57 -0.85 -0.96
CA THR A 46 -4.73 0.04 -1.13
C THR A 46 -4.88 1.01 0.04
N GLU A 47 -4.71 0.52 1.27
CA GLU A 47 -4.78 1.35 2.47
C GLU A 47 -3.62 2.36 2.54
N ALA A 48 -2.40 1.93 2.21
CA ALA A 48 -1.26 2.84 2.08
C ALA A 48 -1.49 3.92 1.03
N MET A 49 -2.09 3.55 -0.11
CA MET A 49 -2.45 4.51 -1.16
C MET A 49 -3.55 5.48 -0.69
N TYR A 50 -4.56 4.99 0.04
CA TYR A 50 -5.57 5.84 0.65
C TYR A 50 -4.93 6.87 1.59
N TYR A 51 -4.02 6.47 2.48
CA TYR A 51 -3.33 7.40 3.37
C TYR A 51 -2.44 8.39 2.62
N ALA A 52 -1.80 7.98 1.53
CA ALA A 52 -0.99 8.87 0.70
C ALA A 52 -1.85 9.95 0.04
N VAL A 53 -3.00 9.55 -0.52
CA VAL A 53 -3.97 10.47 -1.13
C VAL A 53 -4.57 11.41 -0.08
N ASP A 54 -5.04 10.88 1.04
CA ASP A 54 -5.63 11.66 2.13
C ASP A 54 -4.64 12.71 2.66
N THR A 55 -3.37 12.33 2.82
CA THR A 55 -2.30 13.26 3.19
C THR A 55 -2.12 14.35 2.12
N ILE A 56 -2.07 13.98 0.84
CA ILE A 56 -1.93 14.94 -0.26
C ILE A 56 -3.11 15.92 -0.28
N GLU A 57 -4.34 15.45 -0.12
CA GLU A 57 -5.53 16.29 -0.12
C GLU A 57 -5.57 17.21 1.11
N ASN A 58 -5.16 16.75 2.29
CA ASN A 58 -4.96 17.62 3.45
C ASN A 58 -3.92 18.71 3.15
N ILE A 59 -2.74 18.37 2.60
CA ILE A 59 -1.74 19.38 2.23
C ILE A 59 -2.30 20.37 1.20
N LYS A 60 -3.09 19.91 0.23
CA LYS A 60 -3.73 20.76 -0.77
C LYS A 60 -4.75 21.71 -0.17
N SER A 61 -5.49 21.33 0.87
CA SER A 61 -6.46 22.21 1.54
C SER A 61 -5.81 23.28 2.42
N GLN A 62 -4.56 23.12 2.85
CA GLN A 62 -3.85 24.13 3.65
C GLN A 62 -3.37 25.33 2.80
N SER A 63 -2.95 26.44 3.42
CA SER A 63 -2.35 27.57 2.70
C SER A 63 -0.96 27.24 2.14
N PHE A 64 -0.54 27.87 1.02
CA PHE A 64 0.81 27.64 0.47
C PHE A 64 1.94 28.01 1.45
N SER A 65 1.69 28.96 2.35
CA SER A 65 2.64 29.44 3.36
C SER A 65 3.06 28.39 4.39
N ILE A 66 2.29 27.31 4.57
CA ILE A 66 2.66 26.21 5.47
C ILE A 66 3.78 25.34 4.89
N LEU A 67 3.99 25.41 3.57
CA LEU A 67 5.03 24.63 2.91
C LEU A 67 6.41 25.23 3.19
N PRO A 68 7.43 24.39 3.47
CA PRO A 68 8.78 24.86 3.76
C PRO A 68 9.35 25.70 2.62
N LYS A 69 10.21 26.66 2.95
CA LYS A 69 10.95 27.45 1.95
C LYS A 69 11.99 26.57 1.24
N LYS A 70 12.43 27.00 0.07
CA LYS A 70 13.56 26.46 -0.67
C LYS A 70 14.75 26.18 0.26
N GLY A 71 15.40 25.04 0.06
CA GLY A 71 16.46 24.54 0.94
C GLY A 71 15.97 23.79 2.17
N THR A 72 14.66 23.75 2.43
CA THR A 72 14.04 22.94 3.49
C THR A 72 12.93 22.06 2.91
N SER A 73 12.80 20.82 3.41
CA SER A 73 11.92 19.83 2.79
C SER A 73 10.78 19.32 3.67
N LYS A 74 10.75 19.71 4.95
CA LYS A 74 9.75 19.25 5.92
C LYS A 74 8.79 20.36 6.31
N ILE A 75 7.51 20.01 6.41
CA ILE A 75 6.46 20.90 6.90
C ILE A 75 6.62 20.99 8.43
N ASN A 76 6.80 22.19 8.96
CA ASN A 76 6.94 22.45 10.39
C ASN A 76 5.73 23.22 10.91
N GLY A 77 5.34 22.99 12.17
CA GLY A 77 4.26 23.75 12.82
C GLY A 77 2.83 23.26 12.55
N VAL A 78 2.68 22.15 11.79
CA VAL A 78 1.39 21.47 11.59
C VAL A 78 1.54 20.03 12.06
N SER A 79 1.04 19.72 13.27
CA SER A 79 1.18 18.40 13.90
C SER A 79 0.68 17.26 13.01
N ASP A 80 -0.41 17.51 12.30
CA ASP A 80 -1.09 16.49 11.50
C ASP A 80 -0.35 16.14 10.21
N LEU A 81 0.65 16.94 9.83
CA LEU A 81 1.50 16.77 8.66
C LEU A 81 2.96 16.47 9.02
N ALA A 82 3.24 16.16 10.29
CA ALA A 82 4.53 15.63 10.68
C ALA A 82 4.72 14.21 10.14
N ASP A 83 5.98 13.84 9.88
CA ASP A 83 6.35 12.46 9.63
C ASP A 83 6.06 11.62 10.88
N GLY A 84 5.61 10.38 10.67
CA GLY A 84 5.27 9.51 11.79
C GLY A 84 4.27 8.44 11.44
N TYR A 85 3.93 7.63 12.44
CA TYR A 85 2.89 6.63 12.31
C TYR A 85 1.51 7.27 12.19
N ILE A 86 0.75 6.82 11.21
CA ILE A 86 -0.60 7.32 10.94
C ILE A 86 -1.56 6.81 12.02
N LYS A 87 -2.47 7.67 12.46
CA LYS A 87 -3.57 7.29 13.34
C LYS A 87 -4.82 7.01 12.51
N ASP A 88 -5.55 5.95 12.86
CA ASP A 88 -6.85 5.69 12.28
C ASP A 88 -7.91 6.72 12.75
N LYS A 89 -9.12 6.63 12.22
CA LYS A 89 -10.24 7.51 12.60
C LYS A 89 -10.62 7.43 14.09
N SER A 90 -10.24 6.36 14.76
CA SER A 90 -10.47 6.13 16.19
C SER A 90 -9.30 6.64 17.05
N GLY A 91 -8.24 7.15 16.43
CA GLY A 91 -7.04 7.67 17.09
C GLY A 91 -5.97 6.62 17.38
N ASN A 92 -6.14 5.37 16.96
CA ASN A 92 -5.17 4.30 17.21
C ASN A 92 -3.99 4.40 16.24
N ILE A 93 -2.79 4.14 16.73
CA ILE A 93 -1.59 4.12 15.90
C ILE A 93 -1.63 2.89 14.99
N THR A 94 -1.55 3.12 13.68
CA THR A 94 -1.49 2.08 12.65
C THR A 94 -0.05 1.65 12.37
N SER A 95 0.12 0.55 11.63
CA SER A 95 1.45 0.08 11.18
C SER A 95 2.01 0.84 9.97
N TYR A 96 1.38 1.94 9.56
CA TYR A 96 1.78 2.72 8.39
C TYR A 96 2.57 3.95 8.85
N TYR A 97 3.77 4.12 8.31
CA TYR A 97 4.63 5.26 8.59
C TYR A 97 4.62 6.21 7.40
N ARG A 98 4.29 7.47 7.65
CA ARG A 98 4.23 8.53 6.65
C ARG A 98 5.50 9.36 6.65
N THR A 99 6.00 9.64 5.45
CA THR A 99 7.07 10.61 5.20
C THR A 99 6.59 11.61 4.16
N ILE A 100 6.67 12.91 4.47
CA ILE A 100 6.32 14.00 3.55
C ILE A 100 7.61 14.73 3.17
N THR A 101 7.83 14.94 1.88
CA THR A 101 8.96 15.70 1.35
C THR A 101 8.47 16.75 0.39
N VAL A 102 8.81 18.00 0.65
CA VAL A 102 8.48 19.14 -0.20
C VAL A 102 9.77 19.64 -0.85
N GLN A 103 9.70 19.97 -2.13
CA GLN A 103 10.81 20.53 -2.89
C GLN A 103 10.31 21.73 -3.68
N ASP A 104 11.06 22.82 -3.66
CA ASP A 104 10.79 23.93 -4.56
C ASP A 104 11.05 23.49 -6.01
N TYR A 105 10.20 23.95 -6.93
CA TYR A 105 10.29 23.52 -8.32
C TYR A 105 11.65 23.90 -8.96
N THR A 106 12.30 24.98 -8.49
CA THR A 106 13.62 25.40 -8.97
C THR A 106 14.76 24.49 -8.51
N GLU A 107 14.53 23.63 -7.52
CA GLU A 107 15.49 22.64 -7.03
C GLU A 107 15.48 21.37 -7.86
N LEU A 108 14.49 21.21 -8.75
CA LEU A 108 14.44 20.11 -9.71
C LEU A 108 15.39 20.37 -10.88
N SER A 109 16.04 19.30 -11.35
CA SER A 109 16.99 19.38 -12.48
C SER A 109 16.33 20.03 -13.69
N GLY A 110 17.02 21.03 -14.27
CA GLY A 110 16.54 21.78 -15.44
C GLY A 110 15.65 23.00 -15.13
N ASN A 111 15.32 23.28 -13.87
CA ASN A 111 14.40 24.36 -13.49
C ASN A 111 15.05 25.53 -12.72
N SER A 112 16.37 25.59 -12.65
CA SER A 112 17.11 26.60 -11.85
C SER A 112 16.86 28.05 -12.30
N SER A 113 16.46 28.28 -13.55
CA SER A 113 16.13 29.60 -14.10
C SER A 113 14.69 30.05 -13.83
N LYS A 114 13.86 29.21 -13.22
CA LYS A 114 12.46 29.54 -12.89
C LYS A 114 12.38 30.39 -11.61
N THR A 115 11.25 31.05 -11.41
CA THR A 115 10.98 31.81 -10.19
C THR A 115 10.73 30.87 -9.02
N ALA A 116 11.51 31.04 -7.94
CA ALA A 116 11.36 30.27 -6.71
C ALA A 116 10.08 30.62 -5.95
N GLU A 117 9.63 29.71 -5.08
CA GLU A 117 8.50 29.89 -4.16
C GLU A 117 7.13 30.10 -4.83
N VAL A 118 7.00 29.72 -6.11
CA VAL A 118 5.74 29.76 -6.86
C VAL A 118 5.11 28.37 -6.95
N LEU A 119 5.94 27.34 -7.13
CA LEU A 119 5.53 25.95 -7.34
C LEU A 119 6.35 25.05 -6.44
N LYS A 120 5.69 24.13 -5.75
CA LYS A 120 6.36 23.11 -4.92
C LYS A 120 5.88 21.73 -5.30
N LYS A 121 6.82 20.79 -5.44
CA LYS A 121 6.53 19.36 -5.55
C LYS A 121 6.42 18.78 -4.15
N ILE A 122 5.29 18.15 -3.87
CA ILE A 122 5.05 17.42 -2.63
C ILE A 122 5.12 15.94 -2.96
N THR A 123 5.94 15.21 -2.23
CA THR A 123 6.07 13.75 -2.31
C THR A 123 5.63 13.18 -0.97
N VAL A 124 4.67 12.26 -0.99
CA VAL A 124 4.22 11.52 0.19
C VAL A 124 4.57 10.06 0.00
N GLU A 125 5.31 9.51 0.95
CA GLU A 125 5.63 8.08 1.03
C GLU A 125 4.95 7.48 2.24
N ILE A 126 4.24 6.38 2.03
CA ILE A 126 3.63 5.57 3.10
C ILE A 126 4.33 4.21 3.13
N ALA A 127 5.14 3.99 4.16
CA ALA A 127 5.86 2.76 4.40
C ALA A 127 5.05 1.79 5.29
N TYR A 128 5.08 0.51 4.96
CA TYR A 128 4.38 -0.55 5.67
C TYR A 128 5.09 -1.90 5.52
N LYS A 129 4.69 -2.88 6.33
CA LYS A 129 5.16 -4.27 6.20
C LYS A 129 4.13 -5.11 5.48
N ASP A 130 4.58 -5.81 4.44
CA ASP A 130 3.87 -6.93 3.82
C ASP A 130 4.65 -8.20 4.15
N GLN A 131 4.08 -9.03 5.03
CA GLN A 131 4.75 -10.17 5.65
C GLN A 131 6.07 -9.69 6.32
N ASN A 132 7.22 -10.21 5.88
CA ASN A 132 8.54 -9.84 6.40
C ASN A 132 9.27 -8.83 5.51
N LYS A 133 8.58 -8.21 4.56
CA LYS A 133 9.19 -7.26 3.61
C LYS A 133 8.66 -5.85 3.88
N ASN A 134 9.58 -4.89 3.97
CA ASN A 134 9.21 -3.49 3.95
C ASN A 134 8.78 -3.11 2.52
N LYS A 135 7.67 -2.40 2.42
CA LYS A 135 7.10 -1.87 1.19
C LYS A 135 6.71 -0.42 1.41
N SER A 136 6.59 0.34 0.33
CA SER A 136 6.04 1.68 0.40
C SER A 136 5.25 2.02 -0.86
N VAL A 137 4.29 2.92 -0.69
CA VAL A 137 3.59 3.61 -1.77
C VAL A 137 4.06 5.06 -1.78
N THR A 138 4.49 5.56 -2.93
CA THR A 138 4.96 6.93 -3.08
C THR A 138 4.12 7.64 -4.14
N LEU A 139 3.46 8.73 -3.73
CA LEU A 139 2.71 9.62 -4.62
C LEU A 139 3.33 11.01 -4.62
N SER A 140 3.18 11.73 -5.72
CA SER A 140 3.62 13.13 -5.82
C SER A 140 2.54 14.01 -6.44
N THR A 141 2.47 15.25 -5.98
CA THR A 141 1.64 16.30 -6.56
C THR A 141 2.41 17.61 -6.65
N ILE A 142 1.94 18.53 -7.50
CA ILE A 142 2.37 19.92 -7.49
C ILE A 142 1.34 20.75 -6.73
N LYS A 143 1.83 21.73 -5.96
CA LYS A 143 1.03 22.78 -5.37
C LYS A 143 1.55 24.14 -5.81
N VAL A 144 0.65 24.99 -6.25
CA VAL A 144 0.94 26.34 -6.72
C VAL A 144 0.60 27.33 -5.61
N LYS A 145 1.38 28.39 -5.50
CA LYS A 145 1.03 29.56 -4.69
C LYS A 145 -0.21 30.20 -5.33
N GLY A 146 -1.34 30.15 -4.63
CA GLY A 146 -2.54 30.87 -5.05
C GLY A 146 -2.29 32.38 -4.99
N ASP A 147 -3.04 33.12 -5.80
CA ASP A 147 -3.13 34.58 -5.71
C ASP A 147 -3.71 35.02 -4.35
#